data_AF-A0A847JAT5-F1
#
_entry.id   AF-A0A847JAT5-F1
#
_cell.length_a   1.000
_cell.length_b   1.000
_cell.length_c   1.000
_cell.angle_alpha   90.00
_cell.angle_beta   90.00
_cell.angle_gamma   90.00
#
_symmetry.space_group_name_H-M   'P 1'
#
loop_
_entity.id
_entity.type
_entity.pdbx_description
1 polymer ?
#
loop_
_entity_poly.entity_id
_entity_poly.type
_entity_poly.pdbx_seq_one_letter_code
_entity_poly.pdbx_strand_id
1 'polypeptide(L)' 'MRRGFDWNDLRFFLAVAQAGTLTGAARRLGTDHATVSRRVSALETAIGAKLFERTPQGYLPTL' A
#
# COMPACT_ATOMS: atom_id res chain seq x y z
N MET A 1 0.01 22.20 -2.64
CA MET A 1 -1.37 21.65 -2.71
C MET A 1 -1.58 20.72 -1.53
N ARG A 2 -2.39 21.11 -0.53
CA ARG A 2 -2.85 20.18 0.52
C ARG A 2 -3.96 19.31 -0.09
N ARG A 3 -3.62 18.13 -0.58
CA ARG A 3 -4.59 17.08 -0.92
C ARG A 3 -4.68 16.13 0.28
N GLY A 4 -5.87 15.62 0.59
CA GLY A 4 -6.18 14.88 1.81
C GLY A 4 -5.40 13.58 2.06
N PHE A 5 -4.48 13.19 1.17
CA PHE A 5 -3.55 12.07 1.31
C PHE A 5 -2.17 12.45 0.74
N ASP A 6 -1.10 11.84 1.24
CA ASP A 6 0.26 12.02 0.71
C ASP A 6 0.38 11.25 -0.62
N TRP A 7 0.78 11.93 -1.69
CA TRP A 7 1.00 11.31 -3.00
C TRP A 7 2.06 10.21 -2.97
N ASN A 8 2.96 10.23 -1.98
CA ASN A 8 3.87 9.11 -1.76
C ASN A 8 3.12 7.84 -1.37
N ASP A 9 1.98 7.91 -0.66
CA ASP A 9 1.25 6.72 -0.24
C ASP A 9 0.70 5.93 -1.45
N LEU A 10 0.34 6.61 -2.53
CA LEU A 10 -0.02 6.00 -3.82
C LEU A 10 1.12 5.17 -4.42
N ARG A 11 2.37 5.63 -4.26
CA ARG A 11 3.55 4.85 -4.71
C ARG A 11 3.68 3.54 -3.93
N PHE A 12 3.36 3.54 -2.63
CA PHE A 12 3.36 2.32 -1.82
C PHE A 12 2.22 1.38 -2.23
N PHE A 13 1.02 1.92 -2.43
CA PHE A 13 -0.13 1.16 -2.94
C PHE A 13 0.20 0.48 -4.28
N LEU A 14 0.68 1.23 -5.28
CA LEU A 14 1.02 0.68 -6.59
C LEU A 14 2.11 -0.40 -6.50
N ALA A 15 3.10 -0.23 -5.63
CA ALA A 15 4.14 -1.23 -5.43
C ALA A 15 3.57 -2.54 -4.86
N VAL A 16 2.62 -2.47 -3.94
CA VAL A 16 1.93 -3.66 -3.38
C VAL A 16 1.04 -4.30 -4.43
N ALA A 17 0.25 -3.51 -5.16
CA ALA A 17 -0.62 -4.03 -6.22
C ALA A 17 0.15 -4.78 -7.31
N GLN A 18 1.36 -4.31 -7.65
CA GLN A 18 2.21 -4.97 -8.65
C GLN A 18 3.03 -6.13 -8.09
N ALA A 19 3.36 -6.13 -6.79
CA ALA A 19 4.17 -7.19 -6.18
C ALA A 19 3.34 -8.32 -5.57
N GLY A 20 2.03 -8.10 -5.34
CA GLY A 20 1.12 -9.03 -4.64
C GLY A 20 1.43 -9.23 -3.16
N THR A 21 2.53 -8.69 -2.65
CA THR A 21 3.01 -8.86 -1.27
C THR A 21 3.67 -7.59 -0.74
N LEU A 22 3.56 -7.35 0.56
CA LEU A 22 4.25 -6.23 1.23
C LEU A 22 5.77 -6.35 1.13
N THR A 23 6.31 -7.57 1.28
CA THR A 23 7.76 -7.82 1.21
C THR A 23 8.31 -7.58 -0.20
N GLY A 24 7.58 -8.01 -1.23
CA GLY A 24 7.94 -7.73 -2.62
C GLY A 24 7.92 -6.23 -2.93
N ALA A 25 6.90 -5.52 -2.45
CA ALA A 25 6.82 -4.06 -2.57
C ALA A 25 7.97 -3.37 -1.82
N ALA A 26 8.28 -3.80 -0.60
CA ALA A 26 9.36 -3.26 0.22
C ALA A 26 10.73 -3.39 -0.46
N ARG A 27 11.01 -4.57 -1.04
CA ARG A 27 12.23 -4.82 -1.81
C ARG A 27 12.33 -3.91 -3.04
N ARG A 28 11.22 -3.72 -3.77
CA ARG A 28 11.18 -2.83 -4.95
C ARG A 28 11.35 -1.36 -4.59
N LEU A 29 10.91 -0.96 -3.40
CA LEU A 29 10.98 0.41 -2.92
C LEU A 29 12.24 0.72 -2.13
N GLY A 30 13.09 -0.28 -1.83
CA GLY A 30 14.28 -0.11 -1.01
C GLY A 30 13.95 0.29 0.43
N THR A 31 12.87 -0.26 0.99
CA THR A 31 12.37 0.06 2.33
C THR A 31 11.95 -1.20 3.08
N ASP A 32 11.47 -1.04 4.32
CA ASP A 32 10.97 -2.15 5.12
C ASP A 32 9.46 -2.38 4.95
N HIS A 33 9.03 -3.64 5.07
CA HIS A 33 7.64 -4.05 4.96
C HIS A 33 6.70 -3.35 5.96
N ALA A 34 7.19 -3.00 7.16
CA ALA A 34 6.41 -2.24 8.14
C ALA A 34 6.16 -0.79 7.69
N THR A 35 7.08 -0.21 6.92
CA THR A 35 6.89 1.12 6.30
C THR A 35 5.84 1.04 5.20
N VAL A 36 5.91 0.03 4.33
CA VAL A 36 4.91 -0.19 3.27
C VAL A 36 3.52 -0.36 3.87
N SER A 37 3.38 -1.21 4.88
CA SER A 37 2.11 -1.45 5.58
C SER A 37 1.51 -0.16 6.17
N ARG A 38 2.33 0.65 6.84
CA ARG A 38 1.91 1.94 7.42
C ARG A 38 1.43 2.93 6.37
N ARG A 39 2.17 3.07 5.26
CA ARG A 39 1.84 4.01 4.17
C ARG A 39 0.56 3.60 3.44
N VAL A 40 0.38 2.31 3.17
CA VAL A 40 -0.88 1.79 2.61
C VAL A 40 -2.05 2.04 3.57
N SER A 41 -1.88 1.79 4.87
CA SER A 41 -2.95 2.03 5.87
C SER A 41 -3.32 3.51 5.99
N ALA A 42 -2.34 4.41 5.86
CA ALA A 42 -2.57 5.85 5.81
C ALA A 42 -3.40 6.25 4.59
N LEU A 43 -3.11 5.67 3.42
CA LEU A 43 -3.90 5.89 2.20
C LEU A 43 -5.34 5.42 2.35
N GLU A 44 -5.54 4.20 2.86
CA GLU A 44 -6.87 3.64 3.12
C GLU A 44 -7.68 4.55 4.06
N THR A 45 -7.03 5.05 5.11
CA THR A 45 -7.64 5.96 6.09
C THR A 45 -8.01 7.30 5.45
N ALA A 46 -7.13 7.86 4.63
CA ALA A 46 -7.35 9.14 3.99
C ALA A 46 -8.43 9.10 2.89
N ILE A 47 -8.59 7.94 2.23
CA ILE A 47 -9.64 7.72 1.22
C ILE A 47 -10.95 7.24 1.89
N GLY A 48 -10.88 6.67 3.10
CA GLY A 48 -12.03 6.12 3.81
C GLY A 48 -12.48 4.75 3.27
N ALA A 49 -11.59 4.02 2.61
CA ALA A 49 -11.91 2.73 1.99
C ALA A 49 -10.74 1.74 2.12
N LYS A 50 -11.06 0.44 2.18
CA LYS A 50 -10.08 -0.63 2.04
C LYS A 50 -9.66 -0.76 0.59
N LEU A 51 -8.36 -0.83 0.36
CA LEU A 51 -7.77 -0.92 -0.99
C LEU A 51 -7.17 -2.30 -1.26
N PHE A 52 -6.90 -3.06 -0.20
CA PHE A 52 -6.47 -4.44 -0.29
C PHE A 52 -7.24 -5.36 0.64
N GLU A 53 -7.52 -6.56 0.16
CA GLU A 53 -7.90 -7.68 1.01
C GLU A 53 -6.65 -8.47 1.42
N ARG A 54 -6.55 -8.76 2.72
CA ARG A 54 -5.51 -9.65 3.25
C ARG A 54 -6.00 -11.08 3.12
N THR A 55 -5.43 -11.82 2.19
CA THR A 55 -5.66 -13.27 2.05
C THR A 55 -4.44 -14.04 2.54
N PRO A 56 -4.58 -15.35 2.85
CA PRO A 56 -3.43 -16.21 3.14
C PRO A 56 -2.38 -16.25 2.02
N GLN A 57 -2.77 -15.89 0.79
CA GLN A 57 -1.93 -15.89 -0.40
C GLN A 57 -1.27 -14.53 -0.66
N GLY A 58 -1.70 -13.45 -0.01
CA GLY A 58 -1.10 -12.12 -0.16
C GLY A 58 -2.10 -10.97 -0.11
N TYR A 59 -1.71 -9.85 -0.74
CA TYR A 59 -2.51 -8.64 -0.85
C TYR A 59 -3.20 -8.60 -2.22
N LEU A 60 -4.51 -8.78 -2.22
CA LEU A 60 -5.32 -8.66 -3.43
C LEU A 60 -5.95 -7.26 -3.50
N PRO A 61 -5.80 -6.52 -4.62
CA PRO A 61 -6.54 -5.27 -4.81
C PRO A 61 -8.04 -5.53 -4.72
N THR A 62 -8.78 -4.66 -4.03
CA THR A 62 -10.24 -4.81 -3.83
C THR A 62 -11.08 -4.46 -5.08
N LEU A 63 -10.52 -4.62 -6.30
CA LEU A 63 -11.20 -4.32 -7.57
C LEU A 63 -11.84 -5.56 -8.19
#